data_AF-A0A1A8NSX9-F1
#
_entry.id   AF-A0A1A8NSX9-F1
#
_cell.length_a   1.000
_cell.length_b   1.000
_cell.length_c   1.000
_cell.angle_alpha   90.00
_cell.angle_beta   90.00
_cell.angle_gamma   90.00
#
_symmetry.space_group_name_H-M   'P 1'
#
loop_
_entity.id
_entity.type
_entity.pdbx_description
1 polymer ?
#
loop_
_entity_poly.entity_id
_entity_poly.type
_entity_poly.pdbx_seq_one_letter_code
_entity_poly.pdbx_strand_id
1 'polypeptide(L)'
;MSRTLKKKKHWSHKVVECAVSWGNLGDFGSVVEILGGAELGQFPYIGQMKLDVLVCHIGKLPYYGDVLLEVNGTPVSGLTNRDTLAVIRHFREPIRLKTVKPGKVLNTDLRHYLSLQFQKGSLDHKLQQIIRDNLYLRTIPCTTRLPREGEVPGVDYNFISVGDFRILEESGLLLESGTYDGNYYGTPKPPAEPNLVQPDLVDQVLFDEDFSGEVPRKRTTSVSKMDRKDSAVPEEEEDDDRPPLVNGLPEHKDWRKTVPSYNQSSSTMDFRTWSSLPRDDSLEPLPLNWEMAYTETGM
;
A
#
# COMPACT_ATOMS: atom_id res chain seq x y z
N MET A 1 0.94 18.67 44.50
CA MET A 1 0.37 17.47 43.83
C MET A 1 0.83 17.48 42.37
N SER A 2 1.94 16.81 42.08
CA SER A 2 2.44 16.68 40.70
C SER A 2 1.48 15.77 39.94
N ARG A 3 0.81 16.28 38.90
CA ARG A 3 0.05 15.43 37.97
C ARG A 3 1.09 14.62 37.21
N THR A 4 1.28 13.36 37.59
CA THR A 4 2.02 12.40 36.77
C THR A 4 1.30 12.29 35.43
N LEU A 5 1.85 12.93 34.39
CA LEU A 5 1.44 12.68 33.01
C LEU A 5 1.62 11.18 32.77
N LYS A 6 0.51 10.43 32.72
CA LYS A 6 0.53 9.04 32.25
C LYS A 6 1.14 9.09 30.84
N LYS A 7 2.35 8.53 30.68
CA LYS A 7 2.97 8.39 29.35
C LYS A 7 2.01 7.59 28.48
N LYS A 8 1.48 8.24 27.45
CA LYS A 8 0.67 7.63 26.40
C LYS A 8 1.48 6.49 25.75
N LYS A 9 0.96 5.27 25.77
CA LYS A 9 1.66 4.07 25.30
C LYS A 9 1.46 3.92 23.79
N HIS A 10 2.54 4.07 23.04
CA HIS A 10 2.64 3.85 21.60
C HIS A 10 2.03 2.49 21.16
N TRP A 11 1.33 2.45 20.03
CA TRP A 11 0.65 1.27 19.47
C TRP A 11 1.51 0.00 19.43
N SER A 12 2.83 0.11 19.30
CA SER A 12 3.75 -1.05 19.31
C SER A 12 3.66 -1.91 20.57
N HIS A 13 3.24 -1.34 21.71
CA HIS A 13 3.02 -2.09 22.95
C HIS A 13 1.70 -2.87 22.96
N LYS A 14 0.82 -2.58 22.00
CA LYS A 14 -0.49 -3.22 21.82
C LYS A 14 -0.46 -4.27 20.70
N VAL A 15 0.70 -4.50 20.09
CA VAL A 15 0.89 -5.55 19.08
C VAL A 15 0.74 -6.91 19.77
N VAL A 16 -0.12 -7.74 19.22
CA VAL A 16 -0.37 -9.10 19.67
C VAL A 16 0.12 -10.05 18.58
N GLU A 17 0.87 -11.07 19.00
CA GLU A 17 1.22 -12.18 18.13
C GLU A 17 0.39 -13.40 18.52
N CYS A 18 -0.17 -14.09 17.53
CA CYS A 18 -0.83 -15.37 17.74
C CYS A 18 -0.40 -16.39 16.69
N ALA A 19 -0.39 -17.67 17.07
CA ALA A 19 -0.15 -18.78 16.16
C ALA A 19 -1.42 -19.61 16.03
N VAL A 20 -1.96 -19.71 14.82
CA VAL A 20 -3.26 -20.33 14.54
C VAL A 20 -3.14 -21.47 13.53
N SER A 21 -3.91 -22.52 13.80
CA SER A 21 -4.20 -23.61 12.88
C SER A 21 -5.72 -23.71 12.74
N TRP A 22 -6.22 -24.22 11.65
CA TRP A 22 -7.63 -24.39 11.35
C TRP A 22 -7.97 -25.81 10.88
N GLY A 23 -7.00 -26.73 10.93
CA GLY A 23 -7.18 -28.08 10.42
C GLY A 23 -7.36 -28.08 8.91
N ASN A 24 -7.23 -29.24 8.28
CA ASN A 24 -7.19 -29.37 6.82
C ASN A 24 -8.55 -29.13 6.11
N LEU A 25 -9.39 -28.21 6.64
CA LEU A 25 -10.74 -27.87 6.23
C LEU A 25 -10.81 -26.87 5.06
N GLY A 26 -9.68 -26.62 4.39
CA GLY A 26 -9.56 -25.75 3.21
C GLY A 26 -8.50 -24.66 3.40
N ASP A 27 -8.54 -23.65 2.53
CA ASP A 27 -7.62 -22.51 2.60
C ASP A 27 -7.88 -21.63 3.81
N PHE A 28 -6.84 -20.98 4.34
CA PHE A 28 -6.95 -20.04 5.46
C PHE A 28 -8.04 -18.97 5.27
N GLY A 29 -8.21 -18.46 4.04
CA GLY A 29 -9.23 -17.45 3.73
C GLY A 29 -10.68 -17.91 3.94
N SER A 30 -10.92 -19.22 4.07
CA SER A 30 -12.24 -19.78 4.36
C SER A 30 -12.63 -19.73 5.85
N VAL A 31 -11.64 -19.56 6.73
CA VAL A 31 -11.80 -19.53 8.19
C VAL A 31 -11.47 -18.17 8.80
N VAL A 32 -10.56 -17.41 8.19
CA VAL A 32 -10.23 -16.04 8.58
C VAL A 32 -10.31 -15.16 7.36
N GLU A 33 -11.26 -14.24 7.37
CA GLU A 33 -11.40 -13.23 6.33
C GLU A 33 -10.34 -12.15 6.51
N ILE A 34 -9.65 -11.78 5.43
CA ILE A 34 -8.69 -10.67 5.40
C ILE A 34 -9.27 -9.58 4.50
N LEU A 35 -9.45 -8.39 5.07
CA LEU A 35 -10.06 -7.24 4.42
C LEU A 35 -9.03 -6.11 4.26
N GLY A 36 -9.44 -5.04 3.56
CA GLY A 36 -8.55 -3.90 3.27
C GLY A 36 -7.52 -4.25 2.21
N GLY A 37 -6.47 -3.43 2.09
CA GLY A 37 -5.46 -3.53 1.03
C GLY A 37 -5.08 -2.17 0.47
N ALA A 38 -3.84 -2.04 0.01
CA ALA A 38 -3.30 -0.79 -0.51
C ALA A 38 -4.08 -0.22 -1.71
N GLU A 39 -4.67 -1.07 -2.55
CA GLU A 39 -5.54 -0.70 -3.66
C GLU A 39 -6.81 0.03 -3.19
N LEU A 40 -7.26 -0.24 -1.96
CA LEU A 40 -8.37 0.45 -1.30
C LEU A 40 -7.92 1.65 -0.45
N GLY A 41 -6.61 1.85 -0.31
CA GLY A 41 -6.05 2.84 0.62
C GLY A 41 -6.19 2.45 2.08
N GLN A 42 -6.22 1.14 2.37
CA GLN A 42 -6.36 0.61 3.71
C GLN A 42 -5.22 -0.34 4.05
N PHE A 43 -4.87 -0.45 5.33
CA PHE A 43 -4.06 -1.57 5.79
C PHE A 43 -4.83 -2.88 5.58
N PRO A 44 -4.14 -4.02 5.39
CA PRO A 44 -4.77 -5.31 5.60
C PRO A 44 -5.25 -5.42 7.06
N TYR A 45 -6.45 -5.91 7.28
CA TYR A 45 -7.01 -6.09 8.63
C TYR A 45 -7.87 -7.35 8.72
N ILE A 46 -8.06 -7.83 9.94
CA ILE A 46 -8.80 -9.05 10.24
C ILE A 46 -10.30 -8.79 10.10
N GLY A 47 -10.96 -9.58 9.26
CA GLY A 47 -12.42 -9.64 9.09
C GLY A 47 -13.07 -10.67 10.00
N GLN A 48 -14.11 -11.35 9.50
CA GLN A 48 -14.78 -12.41 10.25
C GLN A 48 -13.89 -13.65 10.44
N MET A 49 -14.04 -14.31 11.59
CA MET A 49 -13.29 -15.51 11.96
C MET A 49 -14.22 -16.64 12.41
N LYS A 50 -14.00 -17.85 11.89
CA LYS A 50 -14.67 -19.09 12.30
C LYS A 50 -13.98 -19.69 13.52
N LEU A 51 -14.36 -19.20 14.70
CA LEU A 51 -13.73 -19.56 15.98
C LEU A 51 -13.98 -21.01 16.40
N ASP A 52 -15.00 -21.66 15.84
CA ASP A 52 -15.31 -23.07 16.05
C ASP A 52 -14.28 -24.03 15.44
N VAL A 53 -13.54 -23.55 14.43
CA VAL A 53 -12.54 -24.34 13.69
C VAL A 53 -11.11 -23.94 14.04
N LEU A 54 -10.89 -22.70 14.48
CA LEU A 54 -9.55 -22.17 14.78
C LEU A 54 -8.99 -22.68 16.11
N VAL A 55 -7.80 -23.23 16.04
CA VAL A 55 -6.97 -23.62 17.19
C VAL A 55 -5.87 -22.60 17.36
N CYS A 56 -5.93 -21.83 18.44
CA CYS A 56 -4.89 -20.89 18.84
C CYS A 56 -3.84 -21.62 19.70
N HIS A 57 -2.63 -21.80 19.18
CA HIS A 57 -1.54 -22.46 19.90
C HIS A 57 -0.78 -21.50 20.82
N ILE A 58 -0.63 -20.23 20.40
CA ILE A 58 0.14 -19.21 21.11
C ILE A 58 -0.62 -17.89 21.04
N GLY A 59 -0.58 -17.12 22.12
CA GLY A 59 -1.13 -15.76 22.17
C GLY A 59 -2.64 -15.73 22.26
N LYS A 60 -3.22 -14.61 21.84
CA LYS A 60 -4.67 -14.38 21.83
C LYS A 60 -5.12 -14.15 20.40
N LEU A 61 -6.24 -14.76 20.01
CA LEU A 61 -6.82 -14.55 18.68
C LEU A 61 -7.12 -13.06 18.47
N PRO A 62 -6.86 -12.54 17.25
CA PRO A 62 -7.20 -11.17 16.90
C PRO A 62 -8.71 -10.96 16.87
N TYR A 63 -9.11 -9.70 16.91
CA TYR A 63 -10.51 -9.28 16.80
C TYR A 63 -10.79 -8.71 15.42
N TYR A 64 -12.08 -8.68 15.07
CA TYR A 64 -12.55 -7.98 13.88
C TYR A 64 -12.07 -6.52 13.89
N GLY A 65 -11.44 -6.11 12.80
CA GLY A 65 -10.86 -4.78 12.60
C GLY A 65 -9.41 -4.64 13.02
N ASP A 66 -8.78 -5.65 13.65
CA ASP A 66 -7.36 -5.59 14.00
C ASP A 66 -6.49 -5.46 12.75
N VAL A 67 -5.58 -4.48 12.73
CA VAL A 67 -4.66 -4.25 11.62
C VAL A 67 -3.63 -5.38 11.59
N LEU A 68 -3.45 -6.01 10.44
CA LEU A 68 -2.48 -7.07 10.22
C LEU A 68 -1.16 -6.47 9.75
N LEU A 69 -0.12 -6.63 10.56
CA LEU A 69 1.21 -6.07 10.31
C LEU A 69 2.14 -7.08 9.63
N GLU A 70 2.17 -8.31 10.15
CA GLU A 70 3.06 -9.38 9.67
C GLU A 70 2.37 -10.74 9.66
N VAL A 71 2.78 -11.60 8.73
CA VAL A 71 2.40 -13.01 8.61
C VAL A 71 3.68 -13.84 8.58
N ASN A 72 3.91 -14.71 9.55
CA ASN A 72 5.13 -15.54 9.69
C ASN A 72 6.45 -14.74 9.60
N GLY A 73 6.44 -13.49 10.08
CA GLY A 73 7.59 -12.59 10.03
C GLY A 73 7.71 -11.79 8.72
N THR A 74 6.88 -12.08 7.73
CA THR A 74 6.78 -11.31 6.49
C THR A 74 5.86 -10.09 6.69
N PRO A 75 6.35 -8.85 6.50
CA PRO A 75 5.54 -7.65 6.63
C PRO A 75 4.53 -7.52 5.49
N VAL A 76 3.26 -7.37 5.81
CA VAL A 76 2.17 -7.25 4.82
C VAL A 76 1.57 -5.85 4.73
N SER A 77 1.99 -4.93 5.60
CA SER A 77 1.57 -3.53 5.55
C SER A 77 1.97 -2.89 4.21
N GLY A 78 1.01 -2.31 3.49
CA GLY A 78 1.25 -1.72 2.16
C GLY A 78 1.10 -2.68 0.98
N LEU A 79 0.84 -3.97 1.22
CA LEU A 79 0.47 -4.92 0.16
C LEU A 79 -0.98 -4.74 -0.28
N THR A 80 -1.30 -5.25 -1.47
CA THR A 80 -2.70 -5.40 -1.89
C THR A 80 -3.40 -6.51 -1.10
N ASN A 81 -4.73 -6.57 -1.12
CA ASN A 81 -5.46 -7.67 -0.48
C ASN A 81 -5.02 -9.03 -1.06
N ARG A 82 -4.93 -9.10 -2.39
CA ARG A 82 -4.51 -10.28 -3.13
C ARG A 82 -3.11 -10.73 -2.71
N ASP A 83 -2.15 -9.81 -2.64
CA ASP A 83 -0.76 -10.13 -2.28
C ASP A 83 -0.66 -10.58 -0.82
N THR A 84 -1.42 -9.95 0.08
CA THR A 84 -1.52 -10.39 1.49
C THR A 84 -2.03 -11.82 1.59
N LEU A 85 -3.08 -12.17 0.85
CA LEU A 85 -3.61 -13.54 0.79
C LEU A 85 -2.61 -14.53 0.17
N ALA A 86 -1.83 -14.09 -0.84
CA ALA A 86 -0.80 -14.93 -1.44
C ALA A 86 0.33 -15.25 -0.44
N VAL A 87 0.78 -14.26 0.34
CA VAL A 87 1.76 -14.45 1.43
C VAL A 87 1.22 -15.46 2.45
N ILE A 88 -0.04 -15.33 2.87
CA ILE A 88 -0.68 -16.26 3.81
C ILE A 88 -0.71 -17.69 3.26
N ARG A 89 -1.09 -17.85 1.98
CA ARG A 89 -1.18 -19.16 1.31
C ARG A 89 0.16 -19.86 1.15
N HIS A 90 1.26 -19.09 1.11
CA HIS A 90 2.60 -19.68 1.02
C HIS A 90 2.97 -20.47 2.29
N PHE A 91 2.48 -20.04 3.45
CA PHE A 91 2.81 -20.68 4.70
C PHE A 91 1.87 -21.84 5.05
N ARG A 92 2.44 -22.90 5.63
CA ARG A 92 1.68 -24.03 6.19
C ARG A 92 1.30 -23.77 7.65
N GLU A 93 0.32 -24.52 8.14
CA GLU A 93 -0.07 -24.50 9.55
C GLU A 93 1.09 -24.91 10.48
N PRO A 94 1.26 -24.26 11.66
CA PRO A 94 0.51 -23.08 12.13
C PRO A 94 1.01 -21.77 11.49
N ILE A 95 0.08 -20.85 11.21
CA ILE A 95 0.40 -19.49 10.75
C ILE A 95 0.48 -18.54 11.95
N ARG A 96 1.54 -17.74 12.01
CA ARG A 96 1.76 -16.68 12.98
C ARG A 96 1.30 -15.35 12.40
N LEU A 97 0.43 -14.67 13.12
CA LEU A 97 -0.09 -13.36 12.76
C LEU A 97 0.35 -12.35 13.82
N LYS A 98 0.92 -11.23 13.39
CA LYS A 98 1.09 -10.06 14.25
C LYS A 98 0.05 -9.02 13.89
N THR A 99 -0.82 -8.73 14.84
CA THR A 99 -1.90 -7.76 14.67
C THR A 99 -1.86 -6.69 15.74
N VAL A 100 -2.56 -5.59 15.51
CA VAL A 100 -2.71 -4.52 16.48
C VAL A 100 -4.10 -3.90 16.37
N LYS A 101 -4.69 -3.63 17.52
CA LYS A 101 -5.99 -2.94 17.59
C LYS A 101 -5.88 -1.54 16.97
N PRO A 102 -6.82 -1.12 16.11
CA PRO A 102 -6.83 0.23 15.57
C PRO A 102 -6.84 1.28 16.69
N GLY A 103 -6.00 2.30 16.56
CA GLY A 103 -5.91 3.46 17.45
C GLY A 103 -6.05 4.77 16.68
N LYS A 104 -5.72 5.90 17.33
CA LYS A 104 -5.76 7.22 16.68
C LYS A 104 -4.71 7.36 15.58
N VAL A 105 -3.50 6.88 15.84
CA VAL A 105 -2.36 6.99 14.92
C VAL A 105 -2.40 5.86 13.89
N LEU A 106 -2.28 4.62 14.33
CA LEU A 106 -2.33 3.44 13.48
C LEU A 106 -3.75 2.85 13.48
N ASN A 107 -4.50 3.11 12.41
CA ASN A 107 -5.82 2.55 12.16
C ASN A 107 -5.85 1.86 10.78
N THR A 108 -7.03 1.48 10.30
CA THR A 108 -7.19 0.80 9.02
C THR A 108 -6.98 1.72 7.80
N ASP A 109 -6.99 3.04 7.95
CA ASP A 109 -6.75 4.01 6.87
C ASP A 109 -5.25 4.20 6.62
N LEU A 110 -4.76 3.59 5.54
CA LEU A 110 -3.36 3.64 5.14
C LEU A 110 -2.96 5.06 4.71
N ARG A 111 -3.87 5.79 4.07
CA ARG A 111 -3.62 7.16 3.58
C ARG A 111 -3.43 8.10 4.76
N HIS A 112 -4.28 7.97 5.78
CA HIS A 112 -4.13 8.70 7.02
C HIS A 112 -2.75 8.45 7.64
N TYR A 113 -2.38 7.19 7.87
CA TYR A 113 -1.09 6.87 8.47
C TYR A 113 0.11 7.37 7.66
N LEU A 114 0.06 7.23 6.33
CA LEU A 114 1.11 7.71 5.44
C LEU A 114 1.21 9.23 5.40
N SER A 115 0.13 9.97 5.65
CA SER A 115 0.14 11.44 5.72
C SER A 115 0.87 11.98 6.95
N LEU A 116 0.86 11.24 8.06
CA LEU A 116 1.50 11.64 9.32
C LEU A 116 3.02 11.77 9.19
N GLN A 117 3.60 12.69 9.95
CA GLN A 117 5.05 12.92 10.01
C GLN A 117 5.64 12.34 11.29
N PHE A 118 6.60 11.43 11.15
CA PHE A 118 7.27 10.79 12.28
C PHE A 118 8.75 11.14 12.33
N GLN A 119 9.32 11.10 13.53
CA GLN A 119 10.76 11.30 13.72
C GLN A 119 11.54 10.20 12.99
N LYS A 120 12.56 10.60 12.23
CA LYS A 120 13.44 9.64 11.52
C LYS A 120 14.03 8.64 12.51
N GLY A 121 13.91 7.36 12.17
CA GLY A 121 14.37 6.26 13.02
C GLY A 121 13.36 5.76 14.06
N SER A 122 12.20 6.43 14.23
CA SER A 122 11.10 5.89 15.04
C SER A 122 10.53 4.60 14.46
N LEU A 123 9.77 3.86 15.26
CA LEU A 123 9.06 2.67 14.78
C LEU A 123 8.07 3.00 13.66
N ASP A 124 7.35 4.12 13.78
CA ASP A 124 6.44 4.56 12.73
C ASP A 124 7.14 4.91 11.43
N HIS A 125 8.28 5.61 11.51
CA HIS A 125 9.07 5.93 10.33
C HIS A 125 9.56 4.65 9.62
N LYS A 126 9.94 3.62 10.40
CA LYS A 126 10.28 2.30 9.85
C LYS A 126 9.08 1.62 9.20
N LEU A 127 7.90 1.67 9.84
CA LEU A 127 6.69 1.08 9.27
C LEU A 127 6.26 1.79 7.98
N GLN A 128 6.35 3.13 7.92
CA GLN A 128 6.12 3.87 6.68
C GLN A 128 7.12 3.49 5.58
N GLN A 129 8.37 3.16 5.91
CA GLN A 129 9.35 2.67 4.93
C GLN A 129 8.94 1.30 4.39
N ILE A 130 8.58 0.36 5.29
CA ILE A 130 8.08 -0.97 4.91
C ILE A 130 6.86 -0.86 3.98
N ILE A 131 5.91 0.01 4.33
CA ILE A 131 4.73 0.26 3.49
C ILE A 131 5.13 0.71 2.08
N ARG A 132 6.06 1.67 1.97
CA ARG A 132 6.52 2.18 0.68
C ARG A 132 7.25 1.11 -0.13
N ASP A 133 8.11 0.32 0.52
CA ASP A 133 8.84 -0.76 -0.13
C ASP A 133 7.86 -1.80 -0.72
N ASN A 134 6.82 -2.16 0.04
CA ASN A 134 5.75 -3.04 -0.44
C ASN A 134 4.90 -2.42 -1.57
N LEU A 135 4.55 -1.14 -1.47
CA LEU A 135 3.80 -0.43 -2.51
C LEU A 135 4.57 -0.41 -3.84
N TYR A 136 5.88 -0.15 -3.80
CA TYR A 136 6.72 -0.02 -4.98
C TYR A 136 6.93 -1.33 -5.74
N LEU A 137 6.49 -2.46 -5.19
CA LEU A 137 6.39 -3.73 -5.93
C LEU A 137 5.24 -3.71 -6.97
N ARG A 138 4.22 -2.87 -6.77
CA ARG A 138 3.00 -2.83 -7.58
C ARG A 138 2.71 -1.49 -8.23
N THR A 139 3.33 -0.40 -7.76
CA THR A 139 3.09 0.95 -8.26
C THR A 139 4.39 1.73 -8.39
N ILE A 140 4.49 2.57 -9.43
CA ILE A 140 5.63 3.46 -9.61
C ILE A 140 5.22 4.84 -9.10
N PRO A 141 5.98 5.46 -8.18
CA PRO A 141 5.67 6.79 -7.69
C PRO A 141 5.68 7.81 -8.83
N CYS A 142 4.89 8.88 -8.71
CA CYS A 142 4.84 9.94 -9.71
C CYS A 142 5.50 11.23 -9.20
N THR A 143 5.98 12.05 -10.13
CA THR A 143 6.52 13.37 -9.83
C THR A 143 6.28 14.36 -10.96
N THR A 144 6.21 15.65 -10.64
CA THR A 144 6.18 16.73 -11.62
C THR A 144 7.57 17.27 -11.98
N ARG A 145 8.62 16.76 -11.33
CA ARG A 145 10.00 17.09 -11.67
C ARG A 145 10.36 16.52 -13.04
N LEU A 146 11.25 17.15 -13.77
CA LEU A 146 11.85 16.55 -14.97
C LEU A 146 12.76 15.35 -14.61
N PRO A 147 12.86 14.31 -15.46
CA PRO A 147 13.81 13.23 -15.29
C PRO A 147 15.24 13.74 -15.16
N ARG A 148 16.01 13.17 -14.23
CA ARG A 148 17.47 13.37 -14.15
C ARG A 148 18.19 12.40 -15.08
N GLU A 149 19.45 12.69 -15.35
CA GLU A 149 20.32 11.80 -16.12
C GLU A 149 20.38 10.42 -15.44
N GLY A 150 20.07 9.37 -16.21
CA GLY A 150 20.01 7.99 -15.75
C GLY A 150 18.69 7.54 -15.12
N GLU A 151 17.71 8.44 -14.90
CA GLU A 151 16.35 8.05 -14.49
C GLU A 151 15.54 7.58 -15.71
N VAL A 152 14.86 6.44 -15.57
CA VAL A 152 14.03 5.83 -16.61
C VAL A 152 12.55 6.07 -16.29
N PRO A 153 11.81 6.78 -17.16
CA PRO A 153 10.36 6.95 -17.02
C PRO A 153 9.63 5.61 -16.94
N GLY A 154 8.71 5.49 -15.98
CA GLY A 154 7.97 4.24 -15.75
C GLY A 154 8.76 3.15 -15.03
N VAL A 155 9.97 3.45 -14.55
CA VAL A 155 10.74 2.57 -13.65
C VAL A 155 11.06 3.31 -12.37
N ASP A 156 11.73 4.46 -12.48
CA ASP A 156 12.08 5.28 -11.31
C ASP A 156 10.91 6.17 -10.88
N TYR A 157 10.33 6.89 -11.83
CA TYR A 157 9.16 7.72 -11.61
C TYR A 157 8.25 7.75 -12.83
N ASN A 158 6.96 7.94 -12.59
CA ASN A 158 6.04 8.47 -13.57
C ASN A 158 6.17 9.99 -13.57
N PHE A 159 6.90 10.51 -14.56
CA PHE A 159 7.07 11.94 -14.75
C PHE A 159 5.84 12.51 -15.44
N ILE A 160 5.01 13.24 -14.68
CA ILE A 160 3.70 13.73 -15.13
C ILE A 160 3.60 15.25 -15.01
N SER A 161 2.65 15.87 -15.71
CA SER A 161 2.46 17.31 -15.59
C SER A 161 1.86 17.69 -14.23
N VAL A 162 1.99 18.96 -13.84
CA VAL A 162 1.32 19.48 -12.63
C VAL A 162 -0.20 19.35 -12.73
N GLY A 163 -0.76 19.47 -13.93
CA GLY A 163 -2.20 19.28 -14.18
C GLY A 163 -2.64 17.85 -13.88
N ASP A 164 -1.91 16.87 -14.43
CA ASP A 164 -2.20 15.44 -14.21
C ASP A 164 -2.04 15.05 -12.74
N PHE A 165 -1.01 15.61 -12.06
CA PHE A 165 -0.80 15.38 -10.64
C PHE A 165 -1.99 15.85 -9.81
N ARG A 166 -2.52 17.05 -10.10
CA ARG A 166 -3.71 17.57 -9.41
C ARG A 166 -4.94 16.71 -9.65
N ILE A 167 -5.13 16.20 -10.87
CA ILE A 167 -6.22 15.27 -11.16
C ILE A 167 -6.11 14.00 -10.31
N LEU A 168 -4.91 13.43 -10.15
CA LEU A 168 -4.70 12.26 -9.30
C LEU A 168 -4.96 12.54 -7.81
N GLU A 169 -4.57 13.72 -7.34
CA GLU A 169 -4.80 14.15 -5.96
C GLU A 169 -6.29 14.38 -5.69
N GLU A 170 -6.98 15.15 -6.55
CA GLU A 170 -8.41 15.47 -6.44
C GLU A 170 -9.31 14.24 -6.59
N SER A 171 -8.92 13.28 -7.43
CA SER A 171 -9.62 11.99 -7.59
C SER A 171 -9.39 11.01 -6.44
N GLY A 172 -8.50 11.31 -5.49
CA GLY A 172 -8.19 10.43 -4.37
C GLY A 172 -7.49 9.13 -4.78
N LEU A 173 -6.80 9.15 -5.92
CA LEU A 173 -6.00 8.03 -6.44
C LEU A 173 -4.58 7.99 -5.85
N LEU A 174 -4.16 9.02 -5.10
CA LEU A 174 -2.90 9.02 -4.36
C LEU A 174 -3.09 8.49 -2.92
N LEU A 175 -2.18 7.59 -2.53
CA LEU A 175 -2.04 7.12 -1.16
C LEU A 175 -1.33 8.14 -0.28
N GLU A 176 -0.34 8.82 -0.86
CA GLU A 176 0.34 9.94 -0.24
C GLU A 176 0.78 10.94 -1.30
N SER A 177 0.80 12.21 -0.92
CA SER A 177 1.35 13.31 -1.71
C SER A 177 2.20 14.22 -0.84
N GLY A 178 3.02 15.05 -1.49
CA GLY A 178 3.78 16.11 -0.85
C GLY A 178 4.62 16.87 -1.85
N THR A 179 5.35 17.87 -1.35
CA THR A 179 6.17 18.74 -2.18
C THR A 179 7.62 18.71 -1.71
N TYR A 180 8.54 18.77 -2.66
CA TYR A 180 9.96 18.86 -2.40
C TYR A 180 10.62 19.67 -3.51
N ASP A 181 11.38 20.70 -3.13
CA ASP A 181 12.10 21.57 -4.07
C ASP A 181 11.20 22.11 -5.19
N GLY A 182 10.00 22.60 -4.81
CA GLY A 182 9.00 23.15 -5.73
C GLY A 182 8.28 22.12 -6.63
N ASN A 183 8.63 20.84 -6.54
CA ASN A 183 8.02 19.77 -7.32
C ASN A 183 7.08 18.93 -6.47
N TYR A 184 6.03 18.41 -7.10
CA TYR A 184 5.09 17.49 -6.47
C TYR A 184 5.56 16.05 -6.65
N TYR A 185 5.29 15.23 -5.64
CA TYR A 185 5.57 13.80 -5.66
C TYR A 185 4.42 13.08 -4.96
N GLY A 186 4.13 11.87 -5.42
CA GLY A 186 3.04 11.08 -4.84
C GLY A 186 3.18 9.60 -5.15
N THR A 187 2.53 8.78 -4.32
CA THR A 187 2.44 7.33 -4.52
C THR A 187 1.00 7.02 -4.92
N PRO A 188 0.74 6.62 -6.18
CA PRO A 188 -0.60 6.24 -6.60
C PRO A 188 -1.00 4.90 -5.99
N LYS A 189 -2.31 4.70 -5.79
CA LYS A 189 -2.88 3.42 -5.37
C LYS A 189 -2.46 2.33 -6.37
N PRO A 190 -1.96 1.18 -5.89
CA PRO A 190 -1.67 0.07 -6.78
C PRO A 190 -2.97 -0.44 -7.41
N PRO A 191 -2.91 -1.01 -8.63
CA PRO A 191 -4.07 -1.63 -9.24
C PRO A 191 -4.50 -2.86 -8.43
N ALA A 192 -5.81 -3.11 -8.37
CA ALA A 192 -6.37 -4.26 -7.66
C ALA A 192 -6.01 -5.60 -8.34
N GLU A 193 -5.89 -5.58 -9.66
CA GLU A 193 -5.43 -6.72 -10.45
C GLU A 193 -4.00 -6.46 -10.95
N PRO A 194 -3.07 -7.41 -10.76
CA PRO A 194 -1.76 -7.29 -11.37
C PRO A 194 -1.92 -7.35 -12.89
N ASN A 195 -1.19 -6.50 -13.61
CA ASN A 195 -1.03 -6.68 -15.05
C ASN A 195 -0.55 -8.13 -15.29
N LEU A 196 -1.16 -8.85 -16.23
CA LEU A 196 -0.96 -10.30 -16.48
C LEU A 196 0.50 -10.74 -16.69
N VAL A 197 1.43 -9.79 -16.79
CA VAL A 197 2.86 -9.96 -17.06
C VAL A 197 3.71 -9.82 -15.78
N GLN A 198 3.13 -9.47 -14.63
CA GLN A 198 3.91 -9.37 -13.38
C GLN A 198 4.13 -10.76 -12.77
N PRO A 199 5.38 -11.14 -12.43
CA PRO A 199 5.69 -12.43 -11.80
C PRO A 199 5.00 -12.58 -10.44
N ASP A 200 4.87 -13.82 -9.99
CA ASP A 200 4.20 -14.16 -8.73
C ASP A 200 4.99 -13.57 -7.55
N LEU A 201 4.42 -12.55 -6.90
CA LEU A 201 5.13 -11.70 -5.93
C LEU A 201 5.54 -12.41 -4.65
N VAL A 202 5.01 -13.61 -4.41
CA VAL A 202 5.41 -14.43 -3.26
C VAL A 202 6.94 -14.58 -3.25
N ASP A 203 7.58 -14.75 -4.41
CA ASP A 203 9.03 -14.95 -4.43
C ASP A 203 9.81 -13.67 -4.05
N GLN A 204 9.33 -12.49 -4.44
CA GLN A 204 10.00 -11.22 -4.14
C GLN A 204 9.81 -10.77 -2.69
N VAL A 205 8.66 -11.09 -2.10
CA VAL A 205 8.33 -10.73 -0.72
C VAL A 205 8.93 -11.75 0.26
N LEU A 206 9.14 -12.99 -0.15
CA LEU A 206 9.61 -14.09 0.72
C LEU A 206 11.11 -14.40 0.58
N PHE A 207 11.72 -14.20 -0.59
CA PHE A 207 13.13 -14.55 -0.86
C PHE A 207 14.04 -13.33 -1.04
N ASP A 208 13.91 -12.33 -0.16
CA ASP A 208 14.81 -11.16 -0.13
C ASP A 208 16.26 -11.53 0.27
N GLU A 209 16.55 -12.80 0.60
CA GLU A 209 17.88 -13.28 1.04
C GLU A 209 18.80 -13.88 -0.05
N ASP A 210 18.33 -14.27 -1.24
CA ASP A 210 19.16 -15.03 -2.21
C ASP A 210 19.49 -14.33 -3.55
N PHE A 211 19.05 -13.09 -3.78
CA PHE A 211 19.39 -12.34 -5.01
C PHE A 211 20.66 -11.47 -4.84
N SER A 212 21.76 -12.05 -4.34
CA SER A 212 23.05 -11.36 -4.17
C SER A 212 23.97 -11.42 -5.41
N GLY A 213 23.42 -11.17 -6.60
CA GLY A 213 24.17 -11.27 -7.86
C GLY A 213 24.10 -10.05 -8.79
N GLU A 214 23.07 -9.22 -8.67
CA GLU A 214 22.93 -8.00 -9.47
C GLU A 214 22.97 -6.78 -8.56
N VAL A 215 23.74 -5.76 -8.96
CA VAL A 215 23.86 -4.49 -8.25
C VAL A 215 22.45 -3.97 -7.90
N PRO A 216 22.14 -3.69 -6.61
CA PRO A 216 20.84 -3.16 -6.25
C PRO A 216 20.69 -1.82 -6.97
N ARG A 217 19.84 -1.77 -8.00
CA ARG A 217 19.43 -0.49 -8.57
C ARG A 217 18.71 0.26 -7.46
N LYS A 218 19.26 1.42 -7.08
CA LYS A 218 18.86 2.19 -5.90
C LYS A 218 17.34 2.45 -5.95
N ARG A 219 16.56 1.72 -5.14
CA ARG A 219 15.12 1.96 -4.97
C ARG A 219 14.88 3.44 -4.63
N THR A 220 13.79 3.97 -5.15
CA THR A 220 13.40 5.39 -5.16
C THR A 220 13.38 6.00 -3.75
N THR A 221 14.38 6.82 -3.42
CA THR A 221 14.54 7.42 -2.07
C THR A 221 13.72 8.69 -1.84
N SER A 222 13.02 9.21 -2.85
CA SER A 222 12.60 10.62 -2.83
C SER A 222 11.32 10.89 -2.04
N VAL A 223 10.45 9.89 -1.83
CA VAL A 223 9.15 10.13 -1.20
C VAL A 223 9.25 10.38 0.32
N SER A 224 10.25 9.79 0.97
CA SER A 224 10.49 9.98 2.41
C SER A 224 11.02 11.36 2.81
N LYS A 225 11.32 12.24 1.84
CA LYS A 225 11.92 13.57 2.07
C LYS A 225 10.96 14.74 1.79
N MET A 226 9.69 14.47 1.51
CA MET A 226 8.71 15.51 1.23
C MET A 226 8.35 16.33 2.47
N ASP A 227 8.21 17.64 2.27
CA ASP A 227 7.56 18.52 3.23
C ASP A 227 6.04 18.46 2.99
N ARG A 228 5.27 18.28 4.07
CA ARG A 228 3.80 18.30 4.01
C ARG A 228 3.24 19.49 4.74
N LYS A 229 2.18 20.07 4.17
CA LYS A 229 1.66 21.37 4.62
C LYS A 229 0.81 21.30 5.89
N ASP A 230 0.21 20.15 6.25
CA ASP A 230 -0.70 20.06 7.41
C ASP A 230 -0.76 18.64 8.03
N SER A 231 0.29 18.16 8.71
CA SER A 231 0.22 16.82 9.34
C SER A 231 1.10 16.72 10.60
N ALA A 232 0.46 16.77 11.77
CA ALA A 232 1.06 16.47 13.07
C ALA A 232 0.43 15.18 13.64
N VAL A 233 1.23 14.36 14.31
CA VAL A 233 0.78 13.10 14.92
C VAL A 233 -0.15 13.39 16.11
N PRO A 234 -1.39 12.86 16.13
CA PRO A 234 -2.27 12.98 17.28
C PRO A 234 -1.72 12.23 18.49
N GLU A 235 -1.92 12.76 19.70
CA GLU A 235 -1.54 12.05 20.91
C GLU A 235 -2.49 10.87 21.23
N GLU A 236 -1.96 9.65 21.38
CA GLU A 236 -2.75 8.44 21.68
C GLU A 236 -3.37 8.47 23.08
N GLU A 237 -4.69 8.28 23.22
CA GLU A 237 -5.36 8.12 24.53
C GLU A 237 -5.81 6.67 24.75
N GLU A 238 -5.99 6.31 26.02
CA GLU A 238 -6.35 4.97 26.49
C GLU A 238 -7.83 4.70 26.18
N ASP A 239 -8.12 3.86 25.18
CA ASP A 239 -9.47 3.40 24.79
C ASP A 239 -9.64 1.92 25.17
N ASP A 240 -9.53 1.59 26.46
CA ASP A 240 -9.44 0.21 26.95
C ASP A 240 -10.74 -0.37 27.54
N ASP A 241 -11.89 0.29 27.38
CA ASP A 241 -13.16 -0.23 27.89
C ASP A 241 -14.19 -0.41 26.77
N ARG A 242 -14.16 -1.58 26.11
CA ARG A 242 -15.27 -2.04 25.26
C ARG A 242 -15.93 -3.26 25.92
N PRO A 243 -17.23 -3.21 26.24
CA PRO A 243 -17.94 -4.35 26.84
C PRO A 243 -18.11 -5.50 25.82
N PRO A 244 -18.26 -6.76 26.28
CA PRO A 244 -18.51 -7.89 25.40
C PRO A 244 -19.87 -7.73 24.70
N LEU A 245 -19.88 -7.92 23.37
CA LEU A 245 -21.08 -7.78 22.56
C LEU A 245 -22.11 -8.88 22.88
N VAL A 246 -23.30 -8.45 23.29
CA VAL A 246 -24.56 -9.21 23.24
C VAL A 246 -25.18 -9.01 21.85
N ASN A 247 -25.72 -10.10 21.29
CA ASN A 247 -26.44 -10.15 20.01
C ASN A 247 -27.54 -9.08 19.90
N GLY A 248 -27.55 -8.33 18.79
CA GLY A 248 -28.67 -7.49 18.38
C GLY A 248 -28.34 -6.67 17.13
N LEU A 249 -29.03 -7.00 16.02
CA LEU A 249 -28.98 -6.34 14.71
C LEU A 249 -29.27 -4.82 14.80
N PRO A 250 -28.56 -3.92 14.10
CA PRO A 250 -28.99 -2.54 13.97
C PRO A 250 -29.75 -2.28 12.66
N GLU A 251 -30.88 -1.62 12.79
CA GLU A 251 -31.73 -1.11 11.72
C GLU A 251 -31.07 0.03 10.93
N HIS A 252 -31.36 0.02 9.64
CA HIS A 252 -31.03 0.99 8.60
C HIS A 252 -31.63 2.38 8.87
N LYS A 253 -30.84 3.45 8.72
CA LYS A 253 -31.38 4.81 8.53
C LYS A 253 -30.64 5.58 7.45
N ASP A 254 -31.41 5.85 6.39
CA ASP A 254 -31.12 6.64 5.20
C ASP A 254 -30.70 8.09 5.49
N TRP A 255 -29.75 8.58 4.71
CA TRP A 255 -29.65 10.00 4.38
C TRP A 255 -29.46 10.17 2.87
N ARG A 256 -30.58 10.30 2.15
CA ARG A 256 -30.61 11.12 0.93
C ARG A 256 -30.91 12.55 1.35
N LYS A 257 -30.14 13.51 0.82
CA LYS A 257 -30.66 14.80 0.33
C LYS A 257 -29.64 15.49 -0.57
N THR A 258 -30.12 15.71 -1.80
CA THR A 258 -29.67 16.50 -2.95
C THR A 258 -29.48 17.99 -2.70
N VAL A 259 -28.53 18.64 -3.41
CA VAL A 259 -28.69 19.80 -4.35
C VAL A 259 -27.31 20.37 -4.75
N PRO A 260 -27.15 21.24 -5.79
CA PRO A 260 -27.95 21.49 -6.99
C PRO A 260 -27.15 21.45 -8.32
N SER A 261 -27.91 21.33 -9.41
CA SER A 261 -27.49 21.42 -10.82
C SER A 261 -27.00 22.81 -11.22
N TYR A 262 -25.96 22.86 -12.05
CA TYR A 262 -25.68 23.99 -12.93
C TYR A 262 -25.34 23.47 -14.33
N ASN A 263 -26.15 23.86 -15.31
CA ASN A 263 -26.02 23.54 -16.72
C ASN A 263 -25.34 24.69 -17.47
N GLN A 264 -24.65 24.32 -18.57
CA GLN A 264 -24.26 25.03 -19.80
C GLN A 264 -22.74 25.05 -20.01
N SER A 265 -22.13 24.80 -21.18
CA SER A 265 -22.53 24.21 -22.48
C SER A 265 -21.29 24.21 -23.40
N SER A 266 -21.13 23.17 -24.22
CA SER A 266 -20.53 23.16 -25.58
C SER A 266 -19.08 23.64 -25.82
N SER A 267 -18.20 22.73 -26.25
CA SER A 267 -17.73 22.70 -27.66
C SER A 267 -16.88 21.46 -27.95
N THR A 268 -17.22 20.82 -29.07
CA THR A 268 -16.55 19.73 -29.76
C THR A 268 -15.26 20.22 -30.44
N MET A 269 -14.17 19.47 -30.34
CA MET A 269 -13.10 19.51 -31.34
C MET A 269 -12.61 18.09 -31.65
N ASP A 270 -12.61 17.80 -32.95
CA ASP A 270 -12.25 16.54 -33.59
C ASP A 270 -10.74 16.27 -33.56
N PHE A 271 -10.36 15.05 -33.15
CA PHE A 271 -9.00 14.53 -33.17
C PHE A 271 -8.70 13.87 -34.53
N ARG A 272 -8.49 14.68 -35.56
CA ARG A 272 -7.84 14.25 -36.80
C ARG A 272 -7.04 15.41 -37.34
N THR A 273 -5.72 15.42 -37.10
CA THR A 273 -4.65 15.93 -37.97
C THR A 273 -3.35 15.98 -37.16
N TRP A 274 -2.62 14.86 -37.09
CA TRP A 274 -1.14 14.88 -37.02
C TRP A 274 -0.61 13.47 -37.29
N SER A 275 -0.73 13.07 -38.55
CA SER A 275 -0.10 11.87 -39.11
C SER A 275 0.56 12.26 -40.43
N SER A 276 1.54 13.16 -40.38
CA SER A 276 2.38 13.54 -41.53
C SER A 276 3.56 14.40 -41.07
N LEU A 277 4.62 13.77 -40.54
CA LEU A 277 5.98 14.31 -40.67
C LEU A 277 6.95 13.15 -41.02
N PRO A 278 7.89 13.38 -41.97
CA PRO A 278 8.67 12.33 -42.63
C PRO A 278 9.81 11.76 -41.76
N ARG A 279 10.21 10.52 -42.08
CA ARG A 279 11.39 9.80 -41.55
C ARG A 279 12.67 10.62 -41.77
N ASP A 280 13.45 10.78 -40.70
CA ASP A 280 14.84 11.20 -40.77
C ASP A 280 15.73 9.99 -40.46
N ASP A 281 16.77 9.81 -41.28
CA ASP A 281 17.49 8.55 -41.54
C ASP A 281 18.97 8.67 -41.10
N SER A 282 19.20 9.20 -39.89
CA SER A 282 20.54 9.45 -39.36
C SER A 282 20.83 8.68 -38.05
N LEU A 283 20.69 7.34 -38.08
CA LEU A 283 21.05 6.49 -36.94
C LEU A 283 22.52 6.04 -37.04
N GLU A 284 23.33 6.47 -36.08
CA GLU A 284 24.63 5.88 -35.76
C GLU A 284 24.47 4.40 -35.33
N PRO A 285 25.47 3.54 -35.57
CA PRO A 285 25.36 2.12 -35.24
C PRO A 285 25.20 1.90 -33.73
N LEU A 286 24.31 0.98 -33.38
CA LEU A 286 23.98 0.66 -31.99
C LEU A 286 25.22 0.19 -31.18
N PRO A 287 25.34 0.54 -29.90
CA PRO A 287 26.42 0.10 -29.02
C PRO A 287 26.50 -1.43 -28.84
N LEU A 288 27.71 -1.92 -28.56
CA LEU A 288 28.13 -3.34 -28.53
C LEU A 288 27.49 -4.22 -27.42
N ASN A 289 26.45 -3.74 -26.74
CA ASN A 289 25.73 -4.43 -25.67
C ASN A 289 24.23 -4.66 -26.00
N TRP A 290 23.85 -4.54 -27.27
CA TRP A 290 22.51 -4.89 -27.75
C TRP A 290 22.47 -6.37 -28.16
N GLU A 291 22.29 -7.26 -27.18
CA GLU A 291 22.01 -8.66 -27.50
C GLU A 291 20.58 -8.78 -28.03
N MET A 292 20.48 -9.28 -29.26
CA MET A 292 19.25 -9.44 -30.03
C MET A 292 18.30 -10.39 -29.31
N ALA A 293 17.03 -10.01 -29.18
CA ALA A 293 15.99 -10.95 -28.80
C ALA A 293 15.83 -11.98 -29.93
N TYR A 294 16.33 -13.20 -29.72
CA TYR A 294 15.99 -14.35 -30.53
C TYR A 294 14.49 -14.63 -30.36
N THR A 295 13.69 -14.43 -31.41
CA THR A 295 12.40 -15.10 -31.54
C THR A 295 12.65 -16.48 -32.16
N GLU A 296 12.52 -17.52 -31.34
CA GLU A 296 12.67 -18.90 -31.81
C GLU A 296 11.38 -19.39 -32.46
N THR A 297 11.49 -19.79 -33.73
CA THR A 297 10.54 -20.47 -34.65
C THR A 297 9.42 -19.63 -35.29
N GLY A 298 9.27 -19.52 -36.62
CA GLY A 298 10.03 -20.06 -37.75
C GLY A 298 9.11 -20.53 -38.89
N MET A 299 9.16 -19.83 -40.02
CA MET A 299 8.52 -20.10 -41.34
C MET A 299 6.99 -19.98 -41.45
#